data_AF-A0A2U8QYI6-F1
#
_entry.id   AF-A0A2U8QYI6-F1
#
_cell.length_a   1.000
_cell.length_b   1.000
_cell.length_c   1.000
_cell.angle_alpha   90.00
_cell.angle_beta   90.00
_cell.angle_gamma   90.00
#
_symmetry.space_group_name_H-M   'P 1'
#
loop_
_entity.id
_entity.type
_entity.pdbx_description
1 polymer ?
#
loop_
_entity_poly.entity_id
_entity_poly.type
_entity_poly.pdbx_seq_one_letter_code
_entity_poly.pdbx_strand_id
1 'polypeptide(L)'
;MYTYFRENKAKRSFEYAAYLLEHGILTPKPYAYVEVRNALGLLSECYYVCELIRYDFTIREIIHDPLFPDREKVLEGFTEFSFKLHEADVNFLDHSPGNTLIVKDGDHYKFYLIDLNRMKFQKMSLEDRMNNLKKLWFSKDMIRLISKKYEQLSGLSATELSAELLKKTNSFKKKIYRKKYLKRKLKGIF
;
A
#
# COMPACT_ATOMS: atom_id res chain seq x y z
N MET A 1 -18.83 -22.78 -5.40
CA MET A 1 -19.94 -21.80 -5.35
C MET A 1 -19.39 -20.46 -5.86
N TYR A 2 -19.87 -20.06 -7.05
CA TYR A 2 -19.59 -18.86 -7.87
C TYR A 2 -18.16 -18.28 -7.92
N THR A 3 -17.31 -18.87 -8.76
CA THR A 3 -16.19 -18.15 -9.40
C THR A 3 -16.75 -17.15 -10.41
N TYR A 4 -17.17 -15.97 -9.96
CA TYR A 4 -17.27 -14.82 -10.86
C TYR A 4 -15.88 -14.59 -11.46
N PHE A 5 -15.79 -14.56 -12.79
CA PHE A 5 -14.56 -14.15 -13.46
C PHE A 5 -14.10 -12.82 -12.85
N ARG A 6 -12.87 -12.80 -12.33
CA ARG A 6 -12.31 -11.61 -11.70
C ARG A 6 -12.41 -10.46 -12.68
N GLU A 7 -13.04 -9.36 -12.25
CA GLU A 7 -13.18 -8.16 -13.07
C GLU A 7 -11.82 -7.67 -13.55
N ASN A 8 -11.80 -7.00 -14.70
CA ASN A 8 -10.56 -6.55 -15.29
C ASN A 8 -9.88 -5.47 -14.43
N LYS A 9 -8.62 -5.17 -14.76
CA LYS A 9 -7.81 -4.24 -13.98
C LYS A 9 -8.40 -2.82 -14.00
N ALA A 10 -8.83 -2.34 -15.17
CA ALA A 10 -9.31 -0.97 -15.30
C ALA A 10 -10.59 -0.72 -14.50
N LYS A 11 -11.58 -1.61 -14.63
CA LYS A 11 -12.83 -1.54 -13.84
C LYS A 11 -12.53 -1.52 -12.34
N ARG A 12 -11.70 -2.45 -11.87
CA ARG A 12 -11.33 -2.53 -10.44
C ARG A 12 -10.59 -1.28 -9.97
N SER A 13 -9.69 -0.71 -10.75
CA SER A 13 -9.05 0.56 -10.38
C SER A 13 -10.06 1.69 -10.23
N PHE A 14 -11.03 1.80 -11.15
CA PHE A 14 -12.07 2.82 -11.09
C PHE A 14 -12.96 2.67 -9.86
N GLU A 15 -13.48 1.47 -9.61
CA GLU A 15 -14.37 1.19 -8.47
C GLU A 15 -13.65 1.34 -7.13
N TYR A 16 -12.39 0.87 -7.04
CA TYR A 16 -11.64 0.98 -5.80
C TYR A 16 -11.24 2.43 -5.54
N ALA A 17 -10.94 3.21 -6.57
CA ALA A 17 -10.72 4.65 -6.41
C ALA A 17 -11.98 5.36 -5.86
N ALA A 18 -13.16 5.06 -6.41
CA ALA A 18 -14.41 5.60 -5.91
C ALA A 18 -14.64 5.23 -4.44
N TYR A 19 -14.47 3.95 -4.08
CA TYR A 19 -14.58 3.48 -2.70
C TYR A 19 -13.64 4.24 -1.76
N LEU A 20 -12.37 4.40 -2.13
CA LEU A 20 -11.38 5.11 -1.30
C LEU A 20 -11.81 6.56 -1.05
N LEU A 21 -12.24 7.27 -2.10
CA LEU A 21 -12.66 8.67 -1.99
C LEU A 21 -13.92 8.82 -1.12
N GLU A 22 -14.89 7.91 -1.23
CA GLU A 22 -16.08 7.88 -0.37
C GLU A 22 -15.71 7.69 1.11
N HIS A 23 -14.64 6.96 1.40
CA HIS A 23 -14.10 6.77 2.75
C HIS A 23 -13.08 7.85 3.14
N GLY A 24 -12.95 8.92 2.33
CA GLY A 24 -12.04 10.04 2.56
C GLY A 24 -10.55 9.66 2.48
N ILE A 25 -10.21 8.57 1.82
CA ILE A 25 -8.83 8.14 1.56
C ILE A 25 -8.42 8.71 0.20
N LEU A 26 -7.38 9.53 0.20
CA LEU A 26 -6.95 10.21 -1.01
C LEU A 26 -6.32 9.23 -2.00
N THR A 27 -6.71 9.40 -3.25
CA THR A 27 -6.24 8.67 -4.43
C THR A 27 -6.56 9.52 -5.66
N PRO A 28 -5.88 9.36 -6.82
CA PRO A 28 -6.24 10.12 -8.01
C PRO A 28 -7.71 9.97 -8.37
N LYS A 29 -8.41 11.08 -8.61
CA LYS A 29 -9.85 11.05 -8.93
C LYS A 29 -10.10 10.17 -10.18
N PRO A 30 -10.95 9.14 -10.09
CA PRO A 30 -11.28 8.31 -11.24
C PRO A 30 -12.22 9.08 -12.18
N TYR A 31 -11.95 9.04 -13.49
CA TYR A 31 -12.81 9.66 -14.50
C TYR A 31 -13.56 8.64 -15.33
N ALA A 32 -12.88 7.59 -15.80
CA ALA A 32 -13.49 6.55 -16.61
C ALA A 32 -12.66 5.27 -16.61
N TYR A 33 -13.30 4.17 -16.99
CA TYR A 33 -12.61 2.99 -17.50
C TYR A 33 -13.20 2.57 -18.85
N VAL A 34 -12.38 1.98 -19.71
CA VAL A 34 -12.77 1.49 -21.04
C VAL A 34 -12.44 0.01 -21.13
N GLU A 35 -13.36 -0.78 -21.67
CA GLU A 35 -13.16 -2.18 -22.02
C GLU A 35 -13.31 -2.36 -23.53
N VAL A 36 -12.30 -2.94 -24.18
CA VAL A 36 -12.37 -3.33 -25.58
C VAL A 36 -12.46 -4.84 -25.65
N ARG A 37 -13.46 -5.34 -26.37
CA ARG A 37 -13.67 -6.78 -26.59
C ARG A 37 -13.42 -7.12 -28.05
N ASN A 38 -12.80 -8.27 -28.29
CA ASN A 38 -12.61 -8.77 -29.64
C ASN A 38 -13.93 -9.30 -30.23
N ALA A 39 -13.91 -9.71 -31.50
CA ALA A 39 -15.08 -10.27 -32.20
C ALA A 39 -15.69 -11.51 -31.50
N LEU A 40 -14.93 -12.21 -30.64
CA LEU A 40 -15.39 -13.35 -29.85
C LEU A 40 -15.93 -12.94 -28.47
N GLY A 41 -16.05 -11.64 -28.18
CA GLY A 41 -16.53 -11.10 -26.90
C GLY A 41 -15.53 -11.16 -25.74
N LEU A 42 -14.30 -11.61 -26.00
CA LEU A 42 -13.23 -11.70 -24.99
C LEU A 42 -12.60 -10.33 -24.77
N LEU A 43 -12.24 -10.02 -23.52
CA LEU A 43 -11.52 -8.79 -23.20
C LEU A 43 -10.16 -8.77 -23.92
N SER A 44 -9.97 -7.79 -24.77
CA SER A 44 -8.73 -7.54 -25.52
C SER A 44 -7.87 -6.50 -24.80
N GLU A 45 -8.46 -5.34 -24.52
CA GLU A 45 -7.76 -4.19 -23.94
C GLU A 45 -8.62 -3.54 -22.85
N CYS A 46 -7.97 -2.89 -21.89
CA CYS A 46 -8.66 -2.11 -20.89
C CYS A 46 -7.84 -0.88 -20.49
N TYR A 47 -8.51 0.25 -20.31
CA TYR A 47 -7.88 1.52 -19.96
C TYR A 47 -8.54 2.12 -18.72
N TYR A 48 -7.74 2.66 -17.82
CA TYR A 48 -8.20 3.41 -16.65
C TYR A 48 -7.72 4.85 -16.78
N VAL A 49 -8.66 5.81 -16.67
CA VAL A 49 -8.40 7.24 -16.77
C VAL A 49 -8.69 7.89 -15.43
N CYS A 50 -7.70 8.60 -14.89
CA CYS A 50 -7.79 9.29 -13.62
C CYS A 50 -7.00 10.61 -13.65
N GLU A 51 -7.16 11.38 -12.58
CA GLU A 51 -6.41 12.60 -12.35
C GLU A 51 -4.89 12.36 -12.34
N LEU A 52 -4.14 13.31 -12.91
CA LEU A 52 -2.70 13.35 -12.75
C LEU A 52 -2.36 14.12 -11.48
N ILE A 53 -1.90 13.41 -10.45
CA ILE A 53 -1.41 14.03 -9.22
C ILE A 53 0.04 14.47 -9.44
N ARG A 54 0.29 15.78 -9.29
CA ARG A 54 1.65 16.30 -9.11
C ARG A 54 2.06 16.08 -7.66
N TYR A 55 3.18 15.42 -7.43
CA TYR A 55 3.66 15.04 -6.10
C TYR A 55 5.14 15.37 -5.94
N ASP A 56 5.57 15.53 -4.69
CA ASP A 56 6.94 15.93 -4.35
C ASP A 56 7.86 14.71 -4.19
N PHE A 57 7.36 13.66 -3.53
CA PHE A 57 8.08 12.42 -3.29
C PHE A 57 7.12 11.26 -2.97
N THR A 58 7.66 10.08 -2.71
CA THR A 58 6.89 8.91 -2.26
C THR A 58 7.38 8.46 -0.88
N ILE A 59 6.70 7.49 -0.26
CA ILE A 59 7.18 6.94 1.02
C ILE A 59 8.56 6.24 0.89
N ARG A 60 8.99 5.90 -0.34
CA ARG A 60 10.31 5.32 -0.63
C ARG A 60 11.46 6.22 -0.18
N GLU A 61 11.36 7.52 -0.43
CA GLU A 61 12.40 8.49 -0.08
C GLU A 61 12.59 8.53 1.44
N ILE A 62 11.48 8.57 2.20
CA ILE A 62 11.46 8.52 3.68
C ILE A 62 12.12 7.23 4.23
N ILE A 63 11.92 6.12 3.52
CA ILE A 63 12.48 4.83 3.89
C ILE A 63 14.00 4.77 3.64
N HIS A 64 14.48 5.39 2.58
CA HIS A 64 15.87 5.27 2.13
C HIS A 64 16.79 6.40 2.60
N ASP A 65 16.25 7.57 2.94
CA ASP A 65 16.99 8.70 3.47
C ASP A 65 16.70 8.91 4.97
N PRO A 66 17.62 8.50 5.86
CA PRO A 66 17.48 8.72 7.30
C PRO A 66 17.51 10.20 7.71
N LEU A 67 18.08 11.08 6.89
CA LEU A 67 18.25 12.51 7.14
C LEU A 67 17.18 13.36 6.47
N PHE A 68 16.15 12.73 5.89
CA PHE A 68 15.07 13.43 5.22
C PHE A 68 14.42 14.47 6.16
N PRO A 69 14.22 15.73 5.72
CA PRO A 69 13.56 16.75 6.52
C PRO A 69 12.15 16.34 6.93
N ASP A 70 11.73 16.61 8.16
CA ASP A 70 10.39 16.27 8.67
C ASP A 70 10.05 14.76 8.63
N ARG A 71 11.06 13.88 8.55
CA ARG A 71 10.87 12.43 8.42
C ARG A 71 9.90 11.81 9.43
N GLU A 72 9.99 12.21 10.70
CA GLU A 72 9.08 11.73 11.75
C GLU A 72 7.64 12.17 11.48
N LYS A 73 7.45 13.44 11.13
CA LYS A 73 6.13 14.02 10.79
C LYS A 73 5.50 13.33 9.58
N VAL A 74 6.29 13.03 8.55
CA VAL A 74 5.81 12.27 7.38
C VAL A 74 5.43 10.84 7.78
N LEU A 75 6.22 10.17 8.63
CA LEU A 75 5.90 8.82 9.11
C LEU A 75 4.64 8.79 9.98
N GLU A 76 4.41 9.81 10.81
CA GLU A 76 3.19 9.94 11.59
C GLU A 76 1.97 10.13 10.68
N GLY A 77 2.03 11.05 9.71
CA GLY A 77 0.96 11.25 8.73
C GLY A 77 0.70 10.01 7.86
N PHE A 78 1.76 9.30 7.46
CA PHE A 78 1.63 8.04 6.75
C PHE A 78 0.96 6.95 7.62
N THR A 79 1.23 6.97 8.92
CA THR A 79 0.61 6.04 9.88
C THR A 79 -0.88 6.33 10.03
N GLU A 80 -1.27 7.61 10.14
CA GLU A 80 -2.67 8.03 10.15
C GLU A 80 -3.40 7.61 8.87
N PHE A 81 -2.79 7.87 7.71
CA PHE A 81 -3.31 7.45 6.42
C PHE A 81 -3.49 5.92 6.33
N SER A 82 -2.48 5.16 6.75
CA SER A 82 -2.54 3.70 6.76
C SER A 82 -3.56 3.17 7.76
N PHE A 83 -3.71 3.82 8.91
CA PHE A 83 -4.74 3.47 9.89
C PHE A 83 -6.13 3.69 9.30
N LYS A 84 -6.37 4.84 8.65
CA LYS A 84 -7.64 5.12 7.96
C LYS A 84 -7.96 4.09 6.89
N LEU A 85 -6.97 3.66 6.12
CA LEU A 85 -7.09 2.56 5.15
C LEU A 85 -7.56 1.26 5.83
N HIS A 86 -7.01 0.96 7.00
CA HIS A 86 -7.39 -0.23 7.77
C HIS A 86 -8.78 -0.15 8.40
N GLU A 87 -9.19 1.03 8.87
CA GLU A 87 -10.54 1.28 9.40
C GLU A 87 -11.61 1.22 8.31
N ALA A 88 -11.25 1.56 7.07
CA ALA A 88 -12.10 1.39 5.88
C ALA A 88 -12.05 -0.04 5.32
N ASP A 89 -11.59 -1.03 6.08
CA ASP A 89 -11.52 -2.45 5.67
C ASP A 89 -10.71 -2.68 4.38
N VAL A 90 -9.78 -1.79 4.02
CA VAL A 90 -8.99 -1.91 2.78
C VAL A 90 -7.66 -2.63 3.02
N ASN A 91 -7.60 -3.90 2.64
CA ASN A 91 -6.34 -4.64 2.57
C ASN A 91 -5.65 -4.40 1.21
N PHE A 92 -4.75 -3.42 1.17
CA PHE A 92 -4.00 -3.10 -0.05
C PHE A 92 -2.88 -4.12 -0.32
N LEU A 93 -3.11 -5.04 -1.27
CA LEU A 93 -2.20 -6.15 -1.51
C LEU A 93 -0.90 -5.71 -2.18
N ASP A 94 -0.84 -4.54 -2.80
CA ASP A 94 0.38 -3.99 -3.41
C ASP A 94 0.89 -2.76 -2.66
N HIS A 95 0.78 -2.77 -1.32
CA HIS A 95 1.30 -1.73 -0.42
C HIS A 95 2.84 -1.67 -0.40
N SER A 96 3.42 -1.19 -1.50
CA SER A 96 4.86 -1.04 -1.69
C SER A 96 5.28 0.42 -1.55
N PRO A 97 6.57 0.71 -1.28
CA PRO A 97 7.02 2.09 -1.08
C PRO A 97 6.78 3.05 -2.25
N GLY A 98 6.58 2.54 -3.47
CA GLY A 98 6.31 3.37 -4.65
C GLY A 98 4.82 3.68 -4.87
N ASN A 99 3.92 3.07 -4.09
CA ASN A 99 2.48 3.15 -4.33
C ASN A 99 1.76 4.16 -3.44
N THR A 100 2.52 5.02 -2.75
CA THR A 100 1.99 6.13 -1.97
C THR A 100 2.73 7.40 -2.38
N LEU A 101 2.03 8.27 -3.10
CA LEU A 101 2.52 9.60 -3.47
C LEU A 101 2.31 10.55 -2.30
N ILE A 102 3.24 11.49 -2.11
CA ILE A 102 3.20 12.46 -1.03
C ILE A 102 3.27 13.86 -1.63
N VAL A 103 2.30 14.69 -1.27
CA VAL A 103 2.23 16.10 -1.63
C VAL A 103 2.39 16.92 -0.37
N LYS A 104 3.35 17.86 -0.36
CA LYS A 104 3.53 18.82 0.72
C LYS A 104 2.46 19.91 0.60
N ASP A 105 1.75 20.17 1.68
CA ASP A 105 0.69 21.17 1.77
C ASP A 105 0.96 22.07 2.98
N GLY A 106 1.84 23.06 2.78
CA GLY A 106 2.39 23.88 3.86
C GLY A 106 3.14 23.03 4.89
N ASP A 107 2.63 23.01 6.12
CA ASP A 107 3.15 22.20 7.22
C ASP A 107 2.51 20.80 7.29
N HIS A 108 1.69 20.41 6.32
CA HIS A 108 1.05 19.09 6.29
C HIS A 108 1.48 18.28 5.07
N TYR A 109 1.15 17.00 5.07
CA TYR A 109 1.42 16.08 3.97
C TYR A 109 0.15 15.35 3.60
N LYS A 110 -0.18 15.32 2.30
CA LYS A 110 -1.27 14.53 1.73
C LYS A 110 -0.71 13.27 1.10
N PHE A 111 -1.33 12.13 1.41
CA PHE A 111 -0.90 10.81 0.96
C PHE A 111 -1.91 10.26 -0.04
N TYR A 112 -1.48 10.00 -1.28
CA TYR A 112 -2.34 9.46 -2.32
C TYR A 112 -1.97 8.03 -2.64
N LEU A 113 -2.94 7.11 -2.55
CA LEU A 113 -2.75 5.71 -2.97
C LEU A 113 -2.81 5.60 -4.50
N ILE A 114 -1.90 4.83 -5.09
CA ILE A 114 -1.91 4.49 -6.52
C ILE A 114 -1.75 2.97 -6.74
N ASP A 115 -1.83 2.51 -8.00
CA ASP A 115 -1.85 1.10 -8.39
C ASP A 115 -2.91 0.29 -7.62
N LEU A 116 -4.16 0.75 -7.75
CA LEU A 116 -5.26 0.30 -6.89
C LEU A 116 -5.72 -1.13 -7.21
N ASN A 117 -5.33 -1.68 -8.36
CA ASN A 117 -5.84 -2.92 -8.96
C ASN A 117 -5.90 -4.15 -8.05
N ARG A 118 -5.24 -4.16 -6.89
CA ARG A 118 -5.12 -5.33 -6.02
C ARG A 118 -5.41 -4.96 -4.57
N MET A 119 -6.69 -4.87 -4.25
CA MET A 119 -7.22 -4.69 -2.90
C MET A 119 -8.15 -5.84 -2.53
N LYS A 120 -8.37 -6.04 -1.23
CA LYS A 120 -9.50 -6.78 -0.67
C LYS A 120 -10.21 -5.90 0.34
N PHE A 121 -11.52 -5.81 0.24
CA PHE A 121 -12.36 -5.08 1.19
C PHE A 121 -12.87 -6.09 2.22
N GLN A 122 -12.24 -6.10 3.39
CA GLN A 122 -12.51 -7.04 4.47
C GLN A 122 -12.05 -6.47 5.81
N LYS A 123 -12.77 -6.82 6.88
CA LYS A 123 -12.29 -6.57 8.24
C LYS A 123 -10.93 -7.20 8.45
N MET A 124 -10.03 -6.43 9.08
CA MET A 124 -8.66 -6.85 9.30
C MET A 124 -8.34 -6.93 10.78
N SER A 125 -7.81 -8.08 11.19
CA SER A 125 -7.17 -8.25 12.50
C SER A 125 -5.89 -7.40 12.60
N LEU A 126 -5.34 -7.28 13.81
CA LEU A 126 -4.00 -6.73 14.01
C LEU A 126 -2.96 -7.41 13.10
N GLU A 127 -3.03 -8.74 13.01
CA GLU A 127 -2.11 -9.52 12.18
C GLU A 127 -2.24 -9.15 10.69
N ASP A 128 -3.46 -8.96 10.19
CA ASP A 128 -3.73 -8.55 8.81
C ASP A 128 -3.21 -7.12 8.54
N ARG A 129 -3.43 -6.19 9.47
CA ARG A 129 -2.96 -4.80 9.40
C ARG A 129 -1.43 -4.75 9.35
N MET A 130 -0.75 -5.49 10.23
CA MET A 130 0.71 -5.56 10.22
C MET A 130 1.24 -6.30 8.97
N ASN A 131 0.49 -7.30 8.49
CA ASN A 131 0.77 -7.95 7.21
C ASN A 131 0.65 -7.00 6.02
N ASN A 132 -0.25 -6.02 6.08
CA ASN A 132 -0.42 -5.01 5.05
C ASN A 132 0.81 -4.08 4.98
N LEU A 133 1.32 -3.65 6.14
CA LEU A 133 2.48 -2.76 6.25
C LEU A 133 3.84 -3.42 5.99
N LYS A 134 3.99 -4.75 6.14
CA LYS A 134 5.30 -5.44 6.08
C LYS A 134 6.09 -5.24 4.78
N LYS A 135 5.40 -4.89 3.69
CA LYS A 135 6.01 -4.73 2.36
C LYS A 135 6.77 -3.41 2.20
N LEU A 136 6.59 -2.47 3.12
CA LEU A 136 7.27 -1.18 3.14
C LEU A 136 8.71 -1.27 3.65
N TRP A 137 9.07 -2.38 4.32
CA TRP A 137 10.45 -2.69 4.75
C TRP A 137 11.06 -1.69 5.75
N PHE A 138 10.21 -1.10 6.59
CA PHE A 138 10.64 -0.17 7.62
C PHE A 138 11.82 -0.69 8.47
N SER A 139 12.69 0.22 8.90
CA SER A 139 13.74 -0.02 9.87
C SER A 139 13.13 -0.18 11.26
N LYS A 140 13.91 -0.67 12.24
CA LYS A 140 13.44 -0.80 13.62
C LYS A 140 12.98 0.54 14.19
N ASP A 141 13.70 1.62 13.92
CA ASP A 141 13.34 2.96 14.40
C ASP A 141 12.03 3.45 13.78
N MET A 142 11.85 3.24 12.46
CA MET A 142 10.60 3.58 11.79
C MET A 142 9.42 2.75 12.34
N ILE A 143 9.63 1.44 12.57
CA ILE A 143 8.61 0.59 13.18
C ILE A 143 8.22 1.12 14.57
N ARG A 144 9.20 1.54 15.39
CA ARG A 144 8.92 2.13 16.71
C ARG A 144 8.05 3.38 16.62
N LEU A 145 8.37 4.31 15.71
CA LEU A 145 7.59 5.54 15.50
C LEU A 145 6.17 5.23 15.01
N ILE A 146 6.05 4.39 13.99
CA ILE A 146 4.77 3.95 13.43
C ILE A 146 3.93 3.26 14.51
N SER A 147 4.49 2.33 15.27
CA SER A 147 3.75 1.63 16.32
C SER A 147 3.28 2.55 17.44
N LYS A 148 4.09 3.53 17.86
CA LYS A 148 3.67 4.55 18.83
C LYS A 148 2.50 5.38 18.31
N LYS A 149 2.57 5.83 17.06
CA LYS A 149 1.48 6.61 16.46
C LYS A 149 0.22 5.76 16.26
N TYR A 150 0.38 4.50 15.86
CA TYR A 150 -0.72 3.57 15.68
C TYR A 150 -1.41 3.21 17.01
N GLU A 151 -0.66 3.10 18.11
CA GLU A 151 -1.21 2.95 19.47
C GLU A 151 -2.13 4.12 19.84
N GLN A 152 -1.70 5.36 19.58
CA GLN A 152 -2.53 6.55 19.83
C GLN A 152 -3.86 6.54 19.07
N LEU A 153 -3.88 5.93 17.87
CA LEU A 153 -5.06 5.88 17.01
C LEU A 153 -5.99 4.71 17.33
N SER A 154 -5.43 3.56 17.74
CA SER A 154 -6.14 2.28 17.88
C SER A 154 -6.36 1.82 19.32
N GLY A 155 -5.61 2.37 20.28
CA GLY A 155 -5.54 1.89 21.66
C GLY A 155 -4.76 0.58 21.85
N LEU A 156 -4.21 -0.02 20.79
CA LEU A 156 -3.41 -1.25 20.86
C LEU A 156 -1.99 -0.96 21.30
N SER A 157 -1.38 -1.84 22.10
CA SER A 157 -0.03 -1.61 22.64
C SER A 157 1.02 -1.41 21.54
N ALA A 158 1.79 -0.33 21.63
CA ALA A 158 2.91 -0.07 20.72
C ALA A 158 3.95 -1.20 20.76
N THR A 159 4.13 -1.85 21.91
CA THR A 159 5.03 -3.00 22.07
C THR A 159 4.55 -4.20 21.26
N GLU A 160 3.25 -4.51 21.31
CA GLU A 160 2.65 -5.60 20.53
C GLU A 160 2.69 -5.30 19.03
N LEU A 161 2.28 -4.09 18.65
CA LEU A 161 2.31 -3.61 17.26
C LEU A 161 3.72 -3.70 16.66
N SER A 162 4.73 -3.22 17.39
CA SER A 162 6.12 -3.21 16.92
C SER A 162 6.69 -4.62 16.81
N ALA A 163 6.42 -5.49 17.79
CA ALA A 163 6.84 -6.88 17.76
C ALA A 163 6.25 -7.63 16.55
N GLU A 164 4.94 -7.49 16.30
CA GLU A 164 4.27 -8.18 15.21
C GLU A 164 4.71 -7.64 13.84
N LEU A 165 4.79 -6.31 13.67
CA LEU A 165 5.28 -5.71 12.43
C LEU A 165 6.72 -6.09 12.11
N LEU A 166 7.60 -6.10 13.12
CA LEU A 166 8.99 -6.51 12.96
C LEU A 166 9.10 -7.98 12.57
N LYS A 167 8.34 -8.86 13.22
CA LYS A 167 8.27 -10.29 12.89
C LYS A 167 7.81 -10.51 11.44
N LYS A 168 6.70 -9.86 11.03
CA LYS A 168 6.18 -9.96 9.66
C LYS A 168 7.17 -9.43 8.62
N THR A 169 7.81 -8.29 8.90
CA THR A 169 8.82 -7.68 8.02
C THR A 169 10.04 -8.57 7.84
N ASN A 170 10.58 -9.13 8.93
CA ASN A 170 11.75 -10.01 8.89
C ASN A 170 11.46 -11.32 8.15
N SER A 171 10.29 -11.93 8.40
CA SER A 171 9.85 -13.14 7.68
C SER A 171 9.72 -12.88 6.17
N PHE A 172 9.13 -11.74 5.79
CA PHE A 172 9.01 -11.35 4.40
C PHE A 172 10.36 -11.09 3.73
N LYS A 173 11.27 -10.35 4.39
CA LYS A 173 12.66 -10.15 3.92
C LYS A 173 13.38 -11.48 3.71
N LYS A 174 13.33 -12.40 4.69
CA LYS A 174 13.93 -13.74 4.59
C LYS A 174 13.39 -14.54 3.40
N LYS A 175 12.08 -14.50 3.16
CA LYS A 175 11.45 -15.15 1.99
C LYS A 175 11.98 -14.59 0.66
N ILE A 176 12.09 -13.27 0.54
CA ILE A 176 12.60 -12.61 -0.66
C ILE A 176 14.08 -12.93 -0.88
N TYR A 177 14.91 -12.86 0.15
CA TYR A 177 16.34 -13.19 0.05
C TYR A 177 16.56 -14.66 -0.30
N ARG A 178 15.82 -15.60 0.31
CA ARG A 178 15.88 -17.02 -0.04
C ARG A 178 15.53 -17.25 -1.51
N LYS A 179 14.48 -16.61 -2.01
CA LYS A 179 14.09 -16.70 -3.44
C LYS A 179 15.19 -16.17 -4.36
N LYS A 180 15.82 -15.04 -4.02
CA LYS A 180 16.94 -14.47 -4.79
C LYS A 180 18.16 -15.41 -4.78
N TYR A 181 18.51 -15.95 -3.62
CA TYR A 181 19.61 -16.90 -3.45
C TYR A 181 19.41 -18.16 -4.29
N LEU A 182 18.23 -18.80 -4.22
CA LEU A 182 17.92 -19.98 -5.02
C LEU A 182 17.99 -19.70 -6.52
N LYS A 183 17.46 -18.56 -6.97
CA LYS A 183 17.57 -18.15 -8.39
C LYS A 183 19.02 -17.99 -8.85
N ARG A 184 19.90 -17.43 -8.00
CA ARG A 184 21.33 -17.28 -8.31
C ARG A 184 22.03 -18.63 -8.39
N LYS A 185 21.72 -19.56 -7.47
CA LYS A 185 22.28 -20.92 -7.51
C LYS A 185 21.87 -21.67 -8.78
N LEU A 186 20.59 -21.62 -9.15
CA LEU A 186 20.11 -22.27 -10.38
C LEU A 186 20.73 -21.66 -11.64
N LYS A 187 20.94 -20.33 -11.68
CA LYS A 187 21.65 -19.66 -12.79
C LYS A 187 23.15 -19.93 -12.87
N GLY A 188 23.76 -20.45 -11.81
CA GLY A 188 25.18 -20.86 -11.82
C GLY A 188 25.37 -22.36 -12.09
N ILE A 189 24.27 -23.09 -12.30
CA ILE A 189 24.24 -24.53 -12.61
C ILE A 189 23.94 -24.74 -14.12
N PHE A 190 23.59 -23.68 -14.84
CA PHE A 190 23.42 -23.65 -16.30
C PHE A 190 24.38 -22.63 -16.92
#